data_AF-A0A1C4LDD4-F1
#
_entry.id   AF-A0A1C4LDD4-F1
#
_cell.length_a   1.000
_cell.length_b   1.000
_cell.length_c   1.000
_cell.angle_alpha   90.00
_cell.angle_beta   90.00
_cell.angle_gamma   90.00
#
_symmetry.space_group_name_H-M   'P 1'
#
loop_
_entity.id
_entity.type
_entity.pdbx_description
1 polymer ?
#
loop_
_entity_poly.entity_id
_entity_poly.type
_entity_poly.pdbx_seq_one_letter_code
_entity_poly.pdbx_strand_id
1 'polypeptide(L)'
;MGLAVPAYVLELNGRTWTLDPARTYTVGRDPQADIVAEDARVSWRHATLGWTASGWTIEDGGSTNGTFTDGRRITRAVLGPGTVVHLGNASDGPRLTARPAEQPAPGPAARPVP
;
A
#
# COMPACT_ATOMS: atom_id res chain seq x y z
N MET A 1 18.73 3.62 -22.58
CA MET A 1 17.69 2.58 -22.54
C MET A 1 17.14 2.56 -21.12
N GLY A 2 16.13 3.38 -20.85
CA GLY A 2 15.54 3.49 -19.51
C GLY A 2 14.69 2.25 -19.27
N LEU A 3 15.15 1.36 -18.40
CA LEU A 3 14.32 0.28 -17.91
C LEU A 3 13.10 0.94 -17.26
N ALA A 4 11.92 0.74 -17.83
CA ALA A 4 10.68 1.09 -17.19
C ALA A 4 10.64 0.30 -15.88
N VAL A 5 11.08 0.92 -14.79
CA VAL A 5 10.82 0.36 -13.48
C VAL A 5 9.31 0.28 -13.36
N PRO A 6 8.74 -0.85 -12.92
CA PRO A 6 7.31 -0.92 -12.68
C PRO A 6 7.03 0.08 -11.57
N ALA A 7 6.55 1.26 -11.93
CA ALA A 7 6.05 2.23 -10.97
C ALA A 7 4.89 1.53 -10.28
N TYR A 8 4.86 1.50 -8.95
CA TYR A 8 3.70 1.05 -8.21
C TYR A 8 2.99 2.28 -7.67
N VAL A 9 1.68 2.32 -7.76
CA VAL A 9 0.88 3.36 -7.13
C VAL A 9 0.34 2.80 -5.83
N LEU A 10 0.74 3.42 -4.74
CA LEU A 10 0.13 3.22 -3.44
C LEU A 10 -1.03 4.19 -3.28
N GLU A 11 -2.20 3.70 -2.93
CA GLU A 11 -3.36 4.51 -2.59
C GLU A 11 -3.67 4.33 -1.10
N LEU A 12 -3.69 5.44 -0.36
CA LEU A 12 -4.08 5.49 1.05
C LEU A 12 -5.18 6.54 1.23
N ASN A 13 -6.37 6.10 1.67
CA ASN A 13 -7.51 6.99 1.94
C ASN A 13 -7.83 7.99 0.78
N GLY A 14 -7.68 7.54 -0.47
CA GLY A 14 -7.91 8.34 -1.68
C GLY A 14 -6.71 9.19 -2.15
N ARG A 15 -5.62 9.23 -1.39
CA ARG A 15 -4.37 9.86 -1.79
C ARG A 15 -3.47 8.82 -2.46
N THR A 16 -2.80 9.18 -3.54
CA THR A 16 -1.94 8.27 -4.30
C THR A 16 -0.49 8.72 -4.32
N TRP A 17 0.43 7.79 -4.10
CA TRP A 17 1.88 7.99 -4.17
C TRP A 17 2.51 7.01 -5.14
N THR A 18 3.49 7.48 -5.90
CA THR A 18 4.31 6.61 -6.75
C THR A 18 5.43 6.01 -5.92
N LEU A 19 5.34 4.70 -5.71
CA LEU A 19 6.36 3.89 -5.08
C LEU A 19 7.45 3.51 -6.09
N ASP A 20 8.66 3.37 -5.55
CA ASP A 20 9.88 3.14 -6.30
C ASP A 20 10.58 1.94 -5.65
N PRO A 21 10.73 0.82 -6.39
CA PRO A 21 11.21 -0.41 -5.80
C PRO A 21 12.68 -0.33 -5.34
N ALA A 22 13.41 0.75 -5.67
CA ALA A 22 14.77 0.96 -5.18
C ALA A 22 14.84 1.56 -3.77
N ARG A 23 13.72 2.02 -3.19
CA ARG A 23 13.69 2.62 -1.84
C ARG A 23 12.60 2.04 -0.94
N THR A 24 12.83 2.15 0.35
CA THR A 24 11.83 1.88 1.40
C THR A 24 11.04 3.14 1.69
N TYR A 25 9.78 2.98 2.07
CA TYR A 25 8.86 4.06 2.37
C TYR A 25 8.32 3.86 3.77
N THR A 26 8.28 4.93 4.56
CA THR A 26 7.68 4.85 5.90
C THR A 26 6.24 5.30 5.85
N VAL A 27 5.35 4.55 6.49
CA VAL A 27 3.93 4.87 6.66
C VAL A 27 3.66 5.20 8.11
N GLY A 28 3.01 6.33 8.33
CA GLY A 28 2.49 6.65 9.63
C GLY A 28 1.90 8.04 9.67
N ARG A 29 1.50 8.46 10.86
CA ARG A 29 0.97 9.81 11.09
C ARG A 29 2.05 10.90 11.01
N ASP A 30 3.31 10.51 11.07
CA ASP A 30 4.40 11.45 11.12
C ASP A 30 4.52 12.25 9.80
N PRO A 31 4.61 13.59 9.84
CA PRO A 31 4.74 14.42 8.65
C PRO A 31 6.11 14.31 7.96
N GLN A 32 7.10 13.66 8.58
CA GLN A 32 8.37 13.27 7.95
C GLN A 32 8.32 11.86 7.36
N ALA A 33 7.24 11.10 7.54
CA ALA A 33 7.04 9.84 6.85
C ALA A 33 6.78 10.08 5.36
N ASP A 34 7.25 9.19 4.49
CA ASP A 34 6.96 9.28 3.05
C ASP A 34 5.46 9.22 2.76
N ILE A 35 4.73 8.41 3.53
CA ILE A 35 3.30 8.19 3.38
C ILE A 35 2.63 8.62 4.69
N VAL A 36 2.11 9.84 4.68
CA VAL A 36 1.44 10.43 5.82
C VAL A 36 -0.02 9.96 5.87
N ALA A 37 -0.33 9.20 6.91
CA ALA A 37 -1.68 8.81 7.26
C ALA A 37 -2.25 9.83 8.25
N GLU A 38 -3.16 10.69 7.80
CA GLU A 38 -3.79 11.75 8.60
C GLU A 38 -4.87 11.20 9.54
N ASP A 39 -4.56 10.13 10.27
CA ASP A 39 -5.48 9.43 11.16
C ASP A 39 -4.92 9.35 12.58
N ALA A 40 -5.71 9.77 13.56
CA ALA A 40 -5.31 9.76 14.96
C ALA A 40 -5.05 8.34 15.50
N ARG A 41 -5.61 7.31 14.85
CA ARG A 41 -5.43 5.90 15.19
C ARG A 41 -4.14 5.30 14.62
N VAL A 42 -3.46 6.01 13.73
CA VAL A 42 -2.18 5.59 13.16
C VAL A 42 -1.05 6.16 14.03
N SER A 43 -0.17 5.27 14.49
CA SER A 43 1.06 5.66 15.20
C SER A 43 1.98 6.48 14.29
N TRP A 44 2.87 7.30 14.87
CA TRP A 44 3.83 8.10 14.12
C TRP A 44 4.65 7.27 13.13
N ARG A 45 5.19 6.15 13.60
CA ARG A 45 5.82 5.13 12.76
C ARG A 45 4.98 3.86 12.86
N HIS A 46 4.08 3.68 11.91
CA HIS A 46 3.13 2.56 11.93
C HIS A 46 3.73 1.37 11.20
N ALA A 47 4.03 1.55 9.91
CA ALA A 47 4.57 0.50 9.08
C ALA A 47 5.65 1.03 8.14
N THR A 48 6.40 0.13 7.56
CA THR A 48 7.42 0.40 6.55
C THR A 48 7.12 -0.47 5.34
N LEU A 49 7.08 0.14 4.17
CA LEU A 49 7.02 -0.55 2.90
C LEU A 49 8.42 -0.73 2.36
N GLY A 50 8.72 -1.94 1.91
CA GLY A 50 9.93 -2.25 1.17
C GLY A 50 9.62 -3.12 -0.03
N TRP A 51 10.46 -3.00 -1.06
CA TRP A 51 10.44 -3.93 -2.17
C TRP A 51 11.26 -5.17 -1.83
N THR A 52 10.70 -6.34 -2.10
CA THR A 52 11.35 -7.64 -1.90
C THR A 52 11.31 -8.45 -3.19
N ALA A 53 11.98 -9.60 -3.21
CA ALA A 53 11.93 -10.51 -4.37
C ALA A 53 10.50 -10.98 -4.73
N SER A 54 9.58 -10.97 -3.76
CA SER A 54 8.17 -11.34 -3.95
C SER A 54 7.26 -10.15 -4.30
N GLY A 55 7.82 -8.93 -4.35
CA GLY A 55 7.09 -7.69 -4.59
C GLY A 55 7.08 -6.74 -3.38
N TRP A 56 6.19 -5.75 -3.41
CA TRP A 56 6.01 -4.82 -2.30
C TRP A 56 5.60 -5.56 -1.04
N THR A 57 6.24 -5.25 0.08
CA THR A 57 5.92 -5.82 1.39
C THR A 57 5.75 -4.69 2.37
N ILE A 58 4.67 -4.73 3.15
CA ILE A 58 4.46 -3.87 4.30
C ILE A 58 4.86 -4.62 5.56
N GLU A 59 5.60 -3.96 6.43
CA GLU A 59 6.01 -4.46 7.74
C GLU A 59 5.58 -3.47 8.83
N ASP A 60 4.75 -3.93 9.75
CA ASP A 60 4.32 -3.22 10.95
C ASP A 60 5.51 -3.05 11.90
N GLY A 61 5.82 -1.79 12.22
CA GLY A 61 6.95 -1.41 13.06
C GLY A 61 6.65 -1.38 14.56
N GLY A 62 5.55 -1.98 15.01
CA GLY A 62 5.07 -1.87 16.39
C GLY A 62 3.91 -0.89 16.54
N SER A 63 3.01 -0.88 15.57
CA SER A 63 1.82 -0.02 15.62
C SER A 63 0.99 -0.29 16.86
N THR A 64 0.51 0.76 17.52
CA THR A 64 -0.31 0.65 18.73
C THR A 64 -1.56 -0.19 18.50
N ASN A 65 -2.21 -0.01 17.34
CA ASN A 65 -3.43 -0.73 17.00
C ASN A 65 -3.19 -1.93 16.07
N GLY A 66 -1.99 -2.06 15.48
CA GLY A 66 -1.62 -3.10 14.53
C GLY A 66 -2.11 -2.88 13.10
N THR A 67 -1.63 -3.74 12.20
CA THR A 67 -2.00 -3.77 10.77
C THR A 67 -2.91 -4.95 10.48
N PHE A 68 -3.91 -4.80 9.61
CA PHE A 68 -4.89 -5.83 9.28
C PHE A 68 -5.02 -6.01 7.77
N THR A 69 -5.09 -7.25 7.31
CA THR A 69 -5.33 -7.58 5.89
C THR A 69 -6.43 -8.63 5.83
N ASP A 70 -7.44 -8.40 5.00
CA ASP A 70 -8.58 -9.33 4.85
C ASP A 70 -9.26 -9.68 6.21
N GLY A 71 -9.32 -8.70 7.13
CA GLY A 71 -9.85 -8.89 8.48
C GLY A 71 -8.91 -9.59 9.46
N ARG A 72 -7.69 -9.97 9.05
CA ARG A 72 -6.72 -10.66 9.90
C ARG A 72 -5.56 -9.74 10.29
N ARG A 73 -5.24 -9.68 11.58
CA ARG A 73 -4.08 -8.91 12.06
C ARG A 73 -2.78 -9.54 11.57
N ILE A 74 -1.90 -8.72 11.02
CA ILE A 74 -0.61 -9.09 10.47
C ILE A 74 0.48 -8.14 10.97
N THR A 75 1.71 -8.65 11.04
CA THR A 75 2.91 -7.83 11.24
C THR A 75 3.68 -7.63 9.94
N ARG A 76 3.52 -8.52 8.95
CA ARG A 76 4.12 -8.39 7.63
C ARG A 76 3.15 -8.95 6.59
N ALA A 77 2.97 -8.25 5.48
CA ALA A 77 2.27 -8.80 4.31
C ALA A 77 2.86 -8.32 3.00
N VAL A 78 2.78 -9.18 2.00
CA VAL A 78 3.08 -8.84 0.62
C VAL A 78 1.89 -8.09 0.05
N LEU A 79 2.12 -6.86 -0.41
CA LEU A 79 1.19 -6.03 -1.15
C LEU A 79 1.21 -6.46 -2.61
N GLY A 80 0.37 -7.44 -2.94
CA GLY A 80 0.11 -7.85 -4.31
C GLY A 80 -0.84 -6.89 -5.03
N PRO A 81 -1.01 -7.05 -6.36
CA PRO A 81 -2.01 -6.29 -7.11
C PRO A 81 -3.42 -6.55 -6.56
N GLY A 82 -4.06 -5.49 -6.06
CA GLY A 82 -5.39 -5.56 -5.46
C GLY A 82 -5.40 -5.98 -3.99
N THR A 83 -4.23 -6.16 -3.36
CA THR A 83 -4.16 -6.40 -1.92
C THR A 83 -4.57 -5.14 -1.15
N VAL A 84 -5.48 -5.34 -0.20
CA VAL A 84 -6.02 -4.29 0.66
C VAL A 84 -5.56 -4.51 2.09
N VAL A 85 -4.88 -3.52 2.64
CA VAL A 85 -4.39 -3.51 4.01
C VAL A 85 -5.02 -2.36 4.76
N HIS A 86 -5.59 -2.62 5.93
CA HIS A 86 -6.11 -1.60 6.82
C HIS A 86 -5.12 -1.35 7.96
N LEU A 87 -4.73 -0.09 8.13
CA LEU A 87 -3.82 0.33 9.18
C LEU A 87 -4.63 0.71 10.43
N GLY A 88 -4.17 0.28 11.60
CA GLY A 88 -4.74 0.63 12.89
C GLY A 88 -6.17 0.17 13.20
N ASN A 89 -6.96 -0.29 12.25
CA ASN A 89 -8.26 -0.93 12.52
C ASN A 89 -8.70 -1.74 11.29
N ALA A 90 -9.31 -2.91 11.49
CA ALA A 90 -9.74 -3.77 10.38
C ALA A 90 -10.94 -3.22 9.59
N SER A 91 -11.79 -2.39 10.20
CA SER A 91 -13.04 -1.90 9.57
C SER A 91 -13.08 -0.40 9.31
N ASP A 92 -12.45 0.40 10.18
CA ASP A 92 -12.50 1.87 10.14
C ASP A 92 -11.08 2.47 10.15
N GLY A 93 -10.12 1.70 9.64
CA GLY A 93 -8.72 2.09 9.54
C GLY A 93 -8.38 2.57 8.13
N PRO A 94 -7.26 3.32 7.95
CA PRO A 94 -6.84 3.75 6.63
C PRO A 94 -6.59 2.55 5.73
N ARG A 95 -7.28 2.55 4.58
CA ARG A 95 -7.15 1.52 3.57
C ARG A 95 -5.96 1.84 2.68
N LEU A 96 -4.94 1.01 2.76
CA LEU A 96 -3.73 1.01 1.96
C LEU A 96 -3.86 -0.05 0.88
N THR A 97 -3.69 0.35 -0.37
CA THR A 97 -3.70 -0.57 -1.52
C THR A 97 -2.51 -0.26 -2.41
N ALA A 98 -1.76 -1.28 -2.83
CA ALA A 98 -0.72 -1.12 -3.82
C ALA A 98 -1.19 -1.75 -5.14
N ARG A 99 -1.01 -1.02 -6.24
CA ARG A 99 -1.25 -1.54 -7.58
C ARG A 99 -0.08 -1.18 -8.50
N PRO A 100 0.33 -2.04 -9.43
CA PRO A 100 1.27 -1.64 -10.46
C PRO A 100 0.65 -0.49 -11.27
N ALA A 101 1.41 0.58 -11.51
CA ALA A 101 1.01 1.71 -12.37
C ALA A 101 0.76 1.25 -13.82
N GLU A 102 1.32 0.10 -14.19
CA GLU A 102 1.15 -0.55 -15.48
C GLU A 102 -0.19 -1.25 -15.65
N GLN A 103 -1.06 -1.31 -14.64
CA GLN A 103 -2.38 -1.92 -14.85
C GLN A 103 -3.17 -0.99 -15.78
N PRO A 104 -3.40 -1.38 -17.05
CA PRO A 104 -4.42 -0.71 -17.83
C PRO A 104 -5.68 -0.91 -17.00
N ALA A 105 -6.49 0.13 -16.83
CA ALA A 105 -7.89 -0.12 -16.48
C ALA A 105 -8.33 -1.31 -17.33
N PRO A 106 -8.89 -2.40 -16.77
CA PRO A 106 -9.56 -3.38 -17.61
C PRO A 106 -10.65 -2.56 -18.28
N GLY A 107 -10.35 -2.05 -19.49
CA GLY A 107 -11.31 -1.41 -20.34
C GLY A 107 -12.45 -2.40 -20.37
N PRO A 108 -13.67 -2.00 -19.96
CA PRO A 108 -14.77 -2.94 -19.78
C PRO A 108 -14.80 -3.73 -21.06
N ALA A 109 -14.55 -5.05 -20.94
CA ALA A 109 -14.32 -5.93 -22.05
C ALA A 109 -15.37 -5.58 -23.09
N ALA A 110 -14.93 -4.90 -24.15
CA ALA A 110 -15.79 -4.52 -25.25
C ALA A 110 -16.19 -5.86 -25.83
N ARG A 111 -17.36 -6.34 -25.40
CA ARG A 111 -17.94 -7.61 -25.83
C ARG A 111 -18.03 -7.46 -27.34
N PRO A 112 -17.16 -8.10 -28.13
CA PRO A 112 -17.36 -8.07 -29.54
C PRO A 112 -18.43 -9.12 -29.83
N VAL A 113 -19.25 -8.80 -30.83
CA VAL A 113 -20.02 -9.69 -31.70
C VAL A 113 -21.47 -10.01 -31.31
N PRO A 114 -22.32 -10.32 -32.32
CA PRO A 114 -22.16 -10.17 -33.77
C PRO A 114 -23.02 -9.06 -34.40
#